data_AF-A0A2Z6PCP4-F1
#
_entry.id   AF-A0A2Z6PCP4-F1
#
_cell.length_a   1.000
_cell.length_b   1.000
_cell.length_c   1.000
_cell.angle_alpha   90.00
_cell.angle_beta   90.00
_cell.angle_gamma   90.00
#
_symmetry.space_group_name_H-M   'P 1'
#
loop_
_entity.id
_entity.type
_entity.pdbx_description
1 polymer ?
#
loop_
_entity_poly.entity_id
_entity_poly.type
_entity_poly.pdbx_seq_one_letter_code
_entity_poly.pdbx_strand_id
1 'polypeptide(L)'
;MFEAGWALNGNGWKWRRRLFAWEEELVAQCVGVLANFVLQGDANDRWVWNLHPSQSYSVRSAYSYLTASDGSPREDFASFLWVKSVPLKVNIFIWRLLLNRLPTKDNLLRRGVIEVHQDLCSTNCGKAEDAVHLFIQ
;
A
#
# COMPACT_ATOMS: atom_id res chain seq x y z
N MET A 1 30.97 -8.08 -25.42
CA MET A 1 31.10 -6.62 -25.23
C MET A 1 29.84 -5.98 -25.79
N PHE A 2 28.80 -5.88 -24.95
CA PHE A 2 27.62 -5.05 -25.16
C PHE A 2 27.21 -4.59 -23.76
N GLU A 3 27.92 -3.59 -23.25
CA GLU A 3 27.44 -2.83 -22.09
C GLU A 3 26.26 -1.98 -22.58
N ALA A 4 25.08 -2.59 -22.59
CA ALA A 4 23.84 -1.90 -22.89
C ALA A 4 23.53 -0.93 -21.73
N GLY A 5 24.15 0.25 -21.72
CA GLY A 5 23.59 1.52 -21.25
C GLY A 5 22.99 1.64 -19.84
N TRP A 6 23.17 0.71 -18.91
CA TRP A 6 22.61 0.78 -17.54
C TRP A 6 23.51 1.51 -16.53
N ALA A 7 24.75 1.82 -16.90
CA ALA A 7 25.66 2.53 -16.00
C ALA A 7 25.14 3.94 -15.68
N LEU A 8 25.54 4.48 -14.53
CA LEU A 8 25.24 5.87 -14.13
C LEU A 8 25.75 6.93 -15.14
N ASN A 9 26.67 6.54 -16.03
CA ASN A 9 27.15 7.34 -17.18
C ASN A 9 26.79 6.71 -18.55
N GLY A 10 25.94 5.67 -18.54
CA GLY A 10 25.46 4.95 -19.71
C GLY A 10 24.31 5.70 -20.36
N ASN A 11 24.42 5.92 -21.67
CA ASN A 11 23.48 6.70 -22.49
C ASN A 11 22.02 6.17 -22.55
N GLY A 12 21.61 5.23 -21.69
CA GLY A 12 20.28 4.64 -21.68
C GLY A 12 19.21 5.48 -20.98
N TRP A 13 19.58 6.25 -19.94
CA TRP A 13 18.61 6.98 -19.11
C TRP A 13 18.85 8.48 -19.19
N LYS A 14 17.86 9.22 -19.69
CA LYS A 14 17.88 10.69 -19.75
C LYS A 14 16.73 11.25 -18.90
N TRP A 15 17.09 11.83 -17.76
CA TRP A 15 16.13 12.43 -16.85
C TRP A 15 15.85 13.89 -17.22
N ARG A 16 14.60 14.33 -17.09
CA ARG A 16 14.21 15.74 -17.36
C ARG A 16 14.77 16.73 -16.34
N ARG A 17 15.14 16.25 -15.14
CA ARG A 17 15.75 17.02 -14.05
C ARG A 17 16.76 16.14 -13.31
N ARG A 18 17.57 16.75 -12.44
CA ARG A 18 18.37 16.00 -11.47
C ARG A 18 17.44 15.22 -10.54
N LEU A 19 17.85 14.00 -10.22
CA LEU A 19 17.18 13.15 -9.26
C LEU A 19 17.39 13.72 -7.85
N PHE A 20 16.40 13.52 -6.98
CA PHE A 20 16.58 13.72 -5.55
C PHE A 20 17.37 12.56 -4.96
N ALA A 21 17.98 12.75 -3.79
CA ALA A 21 18.82 11.71 -3.16
C ALA A 21 18.09 10.36 -2.97
N TRP A 22 16.80 10.40 -2.59
CA TRP A 22 16.00 9.16 -2.47
C TRP A 22 15.64 8.53 -3.83
N GLU A 23 15.58 9.32 -4.90
CA GLU A 23 15.35 8.78 -6.25
C GLU A 23 16.61 8.12 -6.80
N GLU A 24 17.80 8.64 -6.48
CA GLU A 24 19.07 8.00 -6.82
C GLU A 24 19.19 6.61 -6.17
N GLU A 25 18.78 6.49 -4.90
CA GLU A 25 18.74 5.20 -4.20
C GLU A 25 17.77 4.21 -4.88
N LEU A 26 16.57 4.66 -5.26
CA LEU A 26 15.62 3.83 -6.00
C LEU A 26 16.17 3.39 -7.36
N VAL A 27 16.83 4.30 -8.10
CA VAL A 27 17.45 3.97 -9.39
C VAL A 27 18.58 2.97 -9.20
N ALA A 28 19.42 3.12 -8.17
CA ALA A 28 20.48 2.15 -7.86
C ALA A 28 19.90 0.75 -7.58
N GLN A 29 18.80 0.67 -6.82
CA GLN A 29 18.09 -0.60 -6.58
C GLN A 29 17.54 -1.19 -7.89
N CYS A 30 16.91 -0.37 -8.74
CA CYS A 30 16.41 -0.81 -10.05
C CYS A 30 17.54 -1.35 -10.94
N VAL A 31 18.67 -0.64 -11.03
CA VAL A 31 19.85 -1.08 -11.80
C VAL A 31 20.37 -2.40 -11.25
N GLY A 32 20.43 -2.57 -9.92
CA GLY A 32 20.81 -3.83 -9.28
C GLY A 32 19.90 -5.00 -9.67
N VAL A 33 18.58 -4.77 -9.77
CA VAL A 33 17.62 -5.79 -10.24
C VAL A 33 17.86 -6.12 -11.71
N LEU A 34 18.06 -5.10 -12.55
CA LEU A 34 18.23 -5.24 -13.99
C LEU A 34 19.58 -5.85 -14.39
N ALA A 35 20.61 -5.71 -13.55
CA ALA A 35 21.95 -6.27 -13.80
C ALA A 35 21.93 -7.80 -13.99
N ASN A 36 20.93 -8.49 -13.43
CA ASN A 36 20.76 -9.94 -13.58
C ASN A 36 20.05 -10.36 -14.88
N PHE A 37 19.62 -9.40 -15.70
CA PHE A 37 18.91 -9.66 -16.95
C PHE A 37 19.82 -9.41 -18.16
N VAL A 38 19.86 -10.39 -19.06
CA VAL A 38 20.50 -10.26 -20.37
C VAL A 38 19.41 -9.96 -21.39
N LEU A 39 19.47 -8.77 -22.00
CA LEU A 39 18.55 -8.40 -23.07
C LEU A 39 18.81 -9.26 -24.31
N GLN A 40 17.73 -9.79 -24.90
CA GLN A 40 17.77 -10.52 -26.17
C GLN A 40 17.37 -9.56 -27.29
N GLY A 41 18.29 -9.24 -28.20
CA GLY A 41 18.06 -8.23 -29.25
C GLY A 41 17.17 -8.71 -30.41
N ASP A 42 16.94 -10.01 -30.46
CA ASP A 42 16.27 -10.77 -31.50
C ASP A 42 14.92 -11.33 -31.04
N ALA A 43 14.53 -11.06 -29.79
CA ALA A 43 13.23 -11.41 -29.25
C ALA A 43 12.33 -10.18 -29.13
N ASN A 44 11.05 -10.33 -29.47
CA ASN A 44 10.05 -9.29 -29.21
C ASN A 44 9.64 -9.31 -27.73
N ASP A 45 9.52 -8.12 -27.15
CA ASP A 45 9.01 -7.95 -25.79
C ASP A 45 7.58 -8.50 -25.67
N ARG A 46 7.31 -9.18 -24.55
CA ARG A 46 5.96 -9.66 -24.20
C ARG A 46 5.68 -9.47 -22.71
N TRP A 47 4.42 -9.24 -22.39
CA TRP A 47 3.96 -9.23 -21.00
C TRP A 47 3.98 -10.65 -20.43
N VAL A 48 4.62 -10.80 -19.27
CA VAL A 48 4.73 -12.09 -18.55
C VAL A 48 4.06 -11.96 -17.18
N TRP A 49 3.09 -12.82 -16.93
CA TRP A 49 2.42 -12.93 -15.63
C TRP A 49 3.09 -14.02 -14.79
N ASN A 50 4.06 -13.63 -13.95
CA ASN A 50 4.84 -14.57 -13.13
C ASN A 50 4.04 -15.28 -12.02
N LEU A 51 2.82 -14.85 -11.73
CA LEU A 51 1.98 -15.43 -10.68
C LEU A 51 1.12 -16.61 -11.16
N HIS A 52 1.35 -17.10 -12.38
CA HIS A 52 0.69 -18.30 -12.89
C HIS A 52 1.60 -19.08 -13.85
N PRO A 53 1.59 -20.44 -13.85
CA PRO A 53 2.46 -21.25 -14.70
C PRO A 53 2.32 -20.99 -16.20
N SER A 54 1.13 -20.55 -16.66
CA SER A 54 0.89 -20.21 -18.07
C SER A 54 1.57 -18.91 -18.52
N GLN A 55 2.22 -18.18 -17.61
CA GLN A 55 2.84 -16.87 -17.87
C GLN A 55 1.90 -15.83 -18.45
N SER A 56 0.58 -16.10 -18.45
CA SER A 56 -0.44 -15.28 -19.08
C SER A 56 -1.35 -14.72 -18.01
N TYR A 57 -1.67 -13.42 -18.16
CA TYR A 57 -2.60 -12.77 -17.25
C TYR A 57 -4.03 -13.26 -17.49
N SER A 58 -4.74 -13.51 -16.40
CA SER A 58 -6.20 -13.62 -16.40
C SER A 58 -6.74 -13.06 -15.09
N VAL A 59 -7.97 -12.57 -15.10
CA VAL A 59 -8.65 -12.13 -13.87
C VAL A 59 -8.69 -13.28 -12.85
N ARG A 60 -8.91 -14.51 -13.32
CA ARG A 60 -8.92 -15.71 -12.48
C ARG A 60 -7.59 -15.96 -11.78
N SER A 61 -6.47 -15.90 -12.51
CA SER A 61 -5.13 -16.13 -11.93
C SER A 61 -4.74 -15.01 -10.96
N ALA A 62 -5.10 -13.76 -11.27
CA ALA A 62 -4.88 -12.64 -10.36
C ALA A 62 -5.69 -12.78 -9.07
N TYR A 63 -6.99 -13.07 -9.20
CA TYR A 63 -7.86 -13.26 -8.04
C TYR A 63 -7.41 -14.44 -7.18
N SER A 64 -7.10 -15.58 -7.81
CA SER A 64 -6.60 -16.77 -7.11
C SER A 64 -5.33 -16.48 -6.32
N TYR A 65 -4.40 -15.68 -6.85
CA TYR A 65 -3.19 -15.30 -6.12
C TYR A 65 -3.51 -14.38 -4.93
N LEU A 66 -4.37 -13.38 -5.13
CA LEU A 66 -4.78 -12.43 -4.08
C LEU A 66 -5.57 -13.10 -2.95
N THR A 67 -6.30 -14.17 -3.24
CA THR A 67 -7.09 -14.93 -2.26
C THR A 67 -6.38 -16.19 -1.75
N ALA A 68 -5.21 -16.55 -2.27
CA ALA A 68 -4.47 -17.73 -1.81
C ALA A 68 -3.83 -17.54 -0.44
N SER A 69 -3.74 -16.30 0.06
CA SER A 69 -3.27 -16.01 1.42
C SER A 69 -4.39 -16.21 2.44
N ASP A 70 -4.82 -17.46 2.60
CA ASP A 70 -5.86 -17.97 3.52
C ASP A 70 -5.29 -18.14 4.95
N GLY A 71 -4.58 -17.14 5.44
CA GLY A 71 -3.84 -17.22 6.70
C GLY A 71 -3.30 -15.91 7.22
N SER A 72 -3.86 -14.79 6.78
CA SER A 72 -3.58 -13.51 7.45
C SER A 72 -4.57 -13.35 8.62
N PRO A 73 -4.19 -12.70 9.73
CA PRO A 73 -5.10 -12.36 10.83
C PRO A 73 -6.37 -11.58 10.42
N ARG A 74 -6.51 -11.19 9.14
CA ARG A 74 -7.67 -10.50 8.58
C ARG A 74 -8.89 -11.41 8.38
N GLU A 75 -8.73 -12.72 8.21
CA GLU A 75 -9.88 -13.64 8.04
C GLU A 75 -10.65 -13.83 9.34
N ASP A 76 -9.94 -14.02 10.45
CA ASP A 76 -10.53 -14.05 11.80
C ASP A 76 -11.25 -12.72 12.09
N PHE A 77 -10.67 -11.61 11.65
CA PHE A 77 -11.25 -10.29 11.83
C PHE A 77 -12.51 -10.05 10.98
N ALA A 78 -12.52 -10.55 9.74
CA ALA A 78 -13.67 -10.41 8.84
C ALA A 78 -14.87 -11.23 9.33
N SER A 79 -14.62 -12.45 9.85
CA SER A 79 -15.68 -13.28 10.45
C SER A 79 -16.25 -12.65 11.72
N PHE A 80 -15.41 -12.03 12.55
CA PHE A 80 -15.83 -11.28 13.73
C PHE A 80 -16.64 -10.02 13.38
N LEU A 81 -16.31 -9.32 12.29
CA LEU A 81 -16.91 -8.04 11.94
C LEU A 81 -18.28 -8.12 11.27
N TRP A 82 -18.55 -9.18 10.51
CA TRP A 82 -19.76 -9.29 9.69
C TRP A 82 -20.82 -10.19 10.33
N VAL A 83 -21.21 -9.87 11.57
CA VAL A 83 -22.24 -10.59 12.31
C VAL A 83 -23.62 -10.33 11.69
N LYS A 84 -24.29 -11.38 11.21
CA LYS A 84 -25.59 -11.29 10.52
C LYS A 84 -26.74 -10.78 11.41
N SER A 85 -26.66 -10.99 12.72
CA SER A 85 -27.67 -10.52 13.69
C SER A 85 -27.54 -9.03 14.02
N VAL A 86 -26.47 -8.38 13.58
CA VAL A 86 -26.19 -6.97 13.86
C VAL A 86 -26.52 -6.11 12.64
N PRO A 87 -27.19 -4.96 12.79
CA PRO A 87 -27.46 -4.06 11.68
C PRO A 87 -26.18 -3.63 10.95
N LEU A 88 -26.22 -3.58 9.61
CA LEU A 88 -25.06 -3.29 8.77
C LEU A 88 -24.32 -1.99 9.17
N LYS A 89 -25.05 -0.96 9.59
CA LYS A 89 -24.48 0.31 10.05
C LYS A 89 -23.53 0.14 11.25
N VAL A 90 -23.81 -0.82 12.14
CA VAL A 90 -22.98 -1.10 13.31
C VAL A 90 -21.73 -1.88 12.89
N ASN A 91 -21.87 -2.88 12.01
CA ASN A 91 -20.71 -3.60 11.45
C ASN A 91 -19.75 -2.64 10.72
N ILE A 92 -20.29 -1.72 9.91
CA ILE A 92 -19.50 -0.68 9.24
C ILE A 92 -18.82 0.25 10.26
N PHE A 93 -19.53 0.65 11.31
CA PHE A 93 -18.97 1.51 12.35
C PHE A 93 -17.79 0.82 13.05
N ILE A 94 -17.94 -0.43 13.48
CA ILE A 94 -16.88 -1.21 14.15
C ILE A 94 -15.70 -1.44 13.20
N TRP A 95 -15.96 -1.78 11.93
CA TRP A 95 -14.91 -1.92 10.92
C TRP A 95 -14.10 -0.62 10.75
N ARG A 96 -14.78 0.53 10.70
CA ARG A 96 -14.10 1.84 10.63
C ARG A 96 -13.35 2.18 11.92
N LEU A 97 -13.89 1.83 13.08
CA LEU A 97 -13.23 2.02 14.37
C LEU A 97 -11.90 1.26 14.42
N LEU A 98 -11.93 -0.03 14.06
CA LEU A 98 -10.77 -0.91 14.11
C LEU A 98 -9.69 -0.57 13.08
N LEU A 99 -10.07 -0.01 11.93
CA LEU A 99 -9.13 0.52 10.95
C LEU A 99 -8.62 1.94 11.29
N ASN A 100 -9.03 2.53 12.41
CA ASN A 100 -8.76 3.90 12.78
C ASN A 100 -9.16 4.90 11.66
N ARG A 101 -10.39 4.75 11.15
CA ARG A 101 -10.99 5.53 10.02
C ARG A 101 -12.27 6.27 10.40
N LEU A 102 -12.50 6.47 11.70
CA LEU A 102 -13.54 7.37 12.17
C LEU A 102 -13.05 8.82 12.11
N PRO A 103 -13.95 9.81 11.99
CA PRO A 103 -13.59 11.22 11.95
C PRO A 103 -13.31 11.78 13.36
N THR A 104 -12.44 11.10 14.12
CA THR A 104 -11.91 11.57 15.40
C THR A 104 -10.95 12.74 15.18
N LYS A 105 -10.78 13.64 16.15
CA LYS A 105 -9.92 14.82 15.94
C LYS A 105 -8.48 14.45 15.60
N ASP A 106 -7.94 13.38 16.17
CA ASP A 106 -6.60 12.88 15.79
C ASP A 106 -6.51 12.49 14.29
N ASN A 107 -7.56 11.86 13.74
CA ASN A 107 -7.66 11.50 12.33
C ASN A 107 -7.88 12.72 11.43
N LEU A 108 -8.67 13.69 11.88
CA LEU A 108 -8.90 14.95 11.16
C LEU A 108 -7.61 15.78 11.11
N LEU A 109 -6.86 15.86 12.22
CA LEU A 109 -5.58 16.54 12.29
C LEU A 109 -4.54 15.91 11.35
N ARG A 110 -4.41 14.56 11.38
CA ARG A 110 -3.51 13.84 10.47
C ARG A 110 -3.81 14.06 8.99
N ARG A 111 -5.06 14.44 8.66
CA ARG A 111 -5.50 14.75 7.29
C ARG A 111 -5.46 16.24 6.96
N GLY A 112 -5.05 17.09 7.90
CA GLY A 112 -5.01 18.54 7.74
C GLY A 112 -6.39 19.20 7.65
N VAL A 113 -7.43 18.58 8.21
CA VAL A 113 -8.79 19.14 8.23
C VAL A 113 -8.97 20.15 9.37
N ILE A 114 -8.26 19.96 10.48
CA ILE A 114 -8.27 20.83 11.66
C ILE A 114 -6.86 21.27 12.02
N GLU A 115 -6.76 22.33 12.82
CA GLU A 115 -5.48 22.84 13.33
C GLU A 115 -5.01 22.09 14.58
N VAL A 116 -3.70 22.15 14.88
CA VAL A 116 -3.07 21.42 15.99
C VAL A 116 -3.71 21.73 17.34
N HIS A 117 -4.18 22.97 17.55
CA HIS A 117 -4.80 23.38 18.80
C HIS A 117 -6.24 22.85 19.01
N GLN A 118 -6.79 22.14 18.02
CA GLN A 118 -8.16 21.63 18.04
C GLN A 118 -8.23 20.12 18.32
N ASP A 119 -7.11 19.47 18.66
CA ASP A 119 -6.98 18.01 18.81
C ASP A 119 -7.52 17.45 20.13
N LEU A 120 -7.74 18.32 21.12
CA LEU A 120 -8.25 17.97 22.44
C LEU A 120 -9.70 17.48 22.40
N CYS A 121 -10.00 16.52 23.24
CA CYS A 121 -11.31 15.92 23.39
C CYS A 121 -12.38 16.94 23.75
N SER A 122 -13.52 16.85 23.05
CA SER A 122 -14.66 17.77 23.21
C SER A 122 -15.30 17.73 24.60
N THR A 123 -15.00 16.71 25.42
CA THR A 123 -15.47 16.58 26.82
C THR A 123 -14.59 17.34 27.82
N ASN A 124 -13.57 18.07 27.36
CA ASN A 124 -12.68 18.89 28.19
C ASN A 124 -11.88 18.08 29.23
N CYS A 125 -11.63 16.79 28.97
CA CYS A 125 -10.86 15.89 29.83
C CYS A 125 -9.33 16.08 29.73
N GLY A 126 -8.85 16.99 28.86
CA GLY A 126 -7.43 17.28 28.65
C GLY A 126 -6.66 16.23 27.83
N LYS A 127 -7.31 15.20 27.28
CA LYS A 127 -6.70 14.20 26.40
C LYS A 127 -6.97 14.50 24.92
N ALA A 128 -6.13 14.01 24.03
CA ALA A 128 -6.40 14.02 22.59
C ALA A 128 -7.62 13.14 22.27
N GLU A 129 -8.43 13.55 21.30
CA GLU A 129 -9.61 12.80 20.87
C GLU A 129 -9.23 11.70 19.88
N ASP A 130 -8.85 10.53 20.39
CA ASP A 130 -8.60 9.32 19.61
C ASP A 130 -9.71 8.27 19.77
N ALA A 131 -9.67 7.24 18.91
CA ALA A 131 -10.66 6.17 18.90
C ALA A 131 -10.71 5.36 20.22
N VAL A 132 -9.58 5.24 20.92
CA VAL A 132 -9.50 4.46 22.17
C VAL A 132 -10.15 5.23 23.30
N HIS A 133 -9.77 6.50 23.45
CA HIS A 133 -10.32 7.42 24.44
C HIS A 133 -11.83 7.60 24.28
N LEU A 134 -12.34 7.68 23.04
CA LEU A 134 -13.77 7.88 22.81
C LEU A 134 -14.63 6.63 23.05
N PHE A 135 -14.11 5.41 22.83
CA PHE A 135 -14.96 4.21 22.71
C PHE A 135 -14.55 3.00 23.58
N ILE A 136 -13.34 2.94 24.15
CA ILE A 136 -12.80 1.72 24.78
C ILE A 136 -12.47 1.90 26.27
N GLN A 137 -12.60 3.11 26.80
CA GLN A 137 -12.09 3.52 28.11
C GLN A 137 -12.49 2.63 29.30
#